data_AF-A0A497K9V3-F1
#
_entry.id   AF-A0A497K9V3-F1
#
_cell.length_a   1.000
_cell.length_b   1.000
_cell.length_c   1.000
_cell.angle_alpha   90.00
_cell.angle_beta   90.00
_cell.angle_gamma   90.00
#
_symmetry.space_group_name_H-M   'P 1'
#
loop_
_entity.id
_entity.type
_entity.pdbx_description
1 polymer ?
#
loop_
_entity_poly.entity_id
_entity_poly.type
_entity_poly.pdbx_seq_one_letter_code
_entity_poly.pdbx_strand_id
1 'polypeptide(L)'
;METDNHNPEVKECSLPFKRLVTLCSQLERESSKNLKISLVSRFLRDVPKRDVKQVVYLLLGRPFPRWDERTLDVSWAIVSSVIKKLARVDDHTLIEALNKTGDLGAAAEEIFRERELKKQASLIDKELTISDVARSLESIAELVGEGARERKERVLESILGQADPDEIKYLVKILLGEMRTGFNEGLMELAISRAFGVNTEDVRRASMLSGDLG
;
A
#
# COMPACT_ATOMS: atom_id res chain seq x y z
N MET A 1 49.19 0.66 -9.16
CA MET A 1 48.11 1.06 -10.09
C MET A 1 46.90 0.22 -9.75
N GLU A 2 45.97 0.92 -9.10
CA GLU A 2 44.53 0.71 -8.90
C GLU A 2 43.92 -0.69 -8.98
N THR A 3 43.36 -1.07 -7.83
CA THR A 3 42.36 -2.12 -7.61
C THR A 3 41.02 -1.71 -8.22
N ASP A 4 40.58 -2.38 -9.28
CA ASP A 4 39.21 -2.25 -9.77
C ASP A 4 38.36 -3.37 -9.15
N ASN A 5 37.94 -3.13 -7.90
CA ASN A 5 37.05 -3.99 -7.15
C ASN A 5 35.62 -3.61 -7.54
N HIS A 6 35.19 -4.01 -8.74
CA HIS A 6 33.81 -3.89 -9.19
C HIS A 6 32.96 -4.89 -8.38
N ASN A 7 32.55 -4.47 -7.20
CA ASN A 7 31.50 -5.13 -6.44
C ASN A 7 30.22 -5.04 -7.28
N PRO A 8 29.65 -6.15 -7.78
CA PRO A 8 28.39 -6.08 -8.48
C PRO A 8 27.36 -5.64 -7.44
N GLU A 9 26.84 -4.43 -7.58
CA GLU A 9 25.64 -4.01 -6.87
C GLU A 9 24.59 -5.09 -7.13
N VAL A 10 24.35 -5.93 -6.12
CA VAL A 10 23.18 -6.79 -6.08
C VAL A 10 22.02 -5.83 -6.29
N LYS A 11 21.34 -5.92 -7.45
CA LYS A 11 20.04 -5.28 -7.63
C LYS A 11 19.18 -5.78 -6.47
N GLU A 12 19.06 -5.02 -5.40
CA GLU A 12 18.16 -5.35 -4.30
C GLU A 12 16.79 -5.52 -4.97
N CYS A 13 16.23 -6.73 -4.99
CA CYS A 13 14.89 -6.94 -5.53
C CYS A 13 13.88 -6.20 -4.64
N SER A 14 12.82 -5.66 -5.26
CA SER A 14 11.77 -5.03 -4.45
C SER A 14 11.09 -6.08 -3.59
N LEU A 15 10.67 -5.65 -2.40
CA LEU A 15 9.74 -6.35 -1.56
C LEU A 15 8.42 -6.59 -2.31
N PRO A 16 7.92 -7.84 -2.32
CA PRO A 16 6.57 -8.13 -2.77
C PRO A 16 5.52 -7.36 -1.97
N PHE A 17 4.53 -6.79 -2.64
CA PHE A 17 3.45 -6.04 -2.01
C PHE A 17 2.61 -6.94 -1.09
N LYS A 18 2.41 -8.20 -1.47
CA LYS A 18 1.79 -9.25 -0.63
C LYS A 18 2.36 -9.33 0.79
N ARG A 19 3.67 -9.08 0.98
CA ARG A 19 4.27 -9.07 2.33
C ARG A 19 3.72 -7.93 3.20
N LEU A 20 3.58 -6.73 2.64
CA LEU A 20 2.98 -5.58 3.33
C LEU A 20 1.49 -5.82 3.61
N VAL A 21 0.76 -6.35 2.62
CA VAL A 21 -0.66 -6.71 2.74
C VAL A 21 -0.91 -7.72 3.87
N THR A 22 -0.04 -8.73 3.96
CA THR A 22 -0.09 -9.72 5.05
C THR A 22 0.08 -9.05 6.41
N LEU A 23 1.05 -8.13 6.54
CA LEU A 23 1.24 -7.36 7.76
C LEU A 23 0.01 -6.51 8.07
N CYS A 24 -0.54 -5.77 7.12
CA CYS A 24 -1.71 -4.93 7.34
C CYS A 24 -2.92 -5.75 7.80
N SER A 25 -3.14 -6.95 7.25
CA SER A 25 -4.19 -7.87 7.69
C SER A 25 -3.99 -8.34 9.14
N GLN A 26 -2.75 -8.64 9.54
CA GLN A 26 -2.44 -8.95 10.92
C GLN A 26 -2.69 -7.75 11.84
N LEU A 27 -2.35 -6.53 11.42
CA LEU A 27 -2.59 -5.32 12.21
C LEU A 27 -4.07 -4.99 12.37
N GLU A 28 -4.89 -5.20 11.34
CA GLU A 28 -6.35 -4.97 11.39
C GLU A 28 -7.03 -5.91 12.40
N ARG A 29 -6.56 -7.16 12.53
CA ARG A 29 -7.12 -8.17 13.44
C ARG A 29 -6.59 -8.09 14.87
N GLU A 30 -5.43 -7.46 15.07
CA GLU A 30 -4.80 -7.32 16.37
C GLU A 30 -5.40 -6.14 17.15
N SER A 31 -5.62 -6.30 18.46
CA SER A 31 -6.13 -5.23 19.33
C SER A 31 -5.05 -4.65 20.24
N SER A 32 -3.98 -5.40 20.50
CA SER A 32 -2.85 -5.00 21.33
C SER A 32 -1.89 -4.08 20.59
N LYS A 33 -1.79 -2.82 21.05
CA LYS A 33 -0.80 -1.84 20.56
C LYS A 33 0.63 -2.40 20.60
N ASN A 34 0.98 -3.11 21.67
CA ASN A 34 2.32 -3.69 21.85
C ASN A 34 2.61 -4.81 20.85
N LEU A 35 1.62 -5.64 20.51
CA LEU A 35 1.78 -6.67 19.49
C LEU A 35 1.89 -6.06 18.09
N LYS A 36 1.12 -5.00 17.79
CA LYS A 36 1.27 -4.25 16.54
C LYS A 36 2.68 -3.66 16.38
N ILE A 37 3.20 -3.00 17.42
CA ILE A 37 4.59 -2.49 17.44
C ILE A 37 5.59 -3.65 17.20
N SER A 38 5.35 -4.81 17.82
CA SER A 38 6.22 -5.99 17.68
C SER A 38 6.17 -6.62 16.28
N LEU A 39 5.01 -6.58 15.62
CA LEU A 39 4.83 -7.05 14.24
C LEU A 39 5.54 -6.11 13.26
N VAL A 40 5.29 -4.81 13.35
CA VAL A 40 5.90 -3.82 12.46
C VAL A 40 7.42 -3.74 12.65
N SER A 41 7.92 -3.74 13.90
CA SER A 41 9.36 -3.71 14.16
C SER A 41 10.11 -4.95 13.64
N ARG A 42 9.46 -6.13 13.65
CA ARG A 42 10.01 -7.33 13.00
C ARG A 42 10.04 -7.16 11.50
N PHE A 43 8.93 -6.72 10.92
CA PHE A 43 8.83 -6.51 9.48
C PHE A 43 9.88 -5.52 8.96
N LEU A 44 10.03 -4.35 9.59
CA LEU A 44 10.97 -3.31 9.18
C LEU A 44 12.43 -3.77 9.12
N ARG A 45 12.84 -4.74 9.95
CA ARG A 45 14.20 -5.30 9.91
C ARG A 45 14.48 -6.12 8.65
N ASP A 46 13.44 -6.64 8.02
CA ASP A 46 13.53 -7.49 6.83
C ASP A 46 13.18 -6.74 5.52
N VAL A 47 12.90 -5.44 5.60
CA VAL A 47 12.60 -4.60 4.43
C VAL A 47 13.92 -4.18 3.76
N PRO A 48 14.08 -4.39 2.43
CA PRO A 48 15.22 -3.86 1.69
C PRO A 48 15.31 -2.34 1.85
N LYS A 49 16.52 -1.80 2.02
CA LYS A 49 16.72 -0.37 2.33
C LYS A 49 16.01 0.55 1.34
N ARG A 50 16.03 0.17 0.06
CA ARG A 50 15.37 0.91 -1.03
C ARG A 50 13.85 1.07 -0.88
N ASP A 51 13.19 0.16 -0.17
CA ASP A 51 11.72 0.10 -0.06
C ASP A 51 11.22 0.60 1.32
N VAL A 52 12.11 0.88 2.28
CA VAL A 52 11.74 1.26 3.65
C VAL A 52 10.81 2.47 3.67
N LYS A 53 11.15 3.53 2.92
CA LYS A 53 10.36 4.77 2.82
C LYS A 53 8.93 4.49 2.36
N GLN A 54 8.82 3.80 1.23
CA GLN A 54 7.54 3.46 0.62
C GLN A 54 6.73 2.55 1.52
N VAL A 55 7.35 1.54 2.16
CA VAL A 55 6.67 0.71 3.15
C VAL A 55 6.10 1.55 4.31
N VAL A 56 6.88 2.48 4.85
CA VAL A 56 6.43 3.36 5.95
C VAL A 56 5.23 4.19 5.50
N TYR A 57 5.28 4.79 4.31
CA TYR A 57 4.18 5.60 3.77
C TYR A 57 2.91 4.78 3.57
N LEU A 58 3.02 3.65 2.86
CA LEU A 58 1.88 2.79 2.54
C LEU A 58 1.26 2.18 3.80
N LEU A 59 2.06 1.79 4.79
CA LEU A 59 1.55 1.26 6.07
C LEU A 59 0.79 2.31 6.88
N LEU A 60 1.17 3.58 6.74
CA LEU A 60 0.48 4.73 7.32
C LEU A 60 -0.67 5.25 6.45
N GLY A 61 -0.98 4.56 5.34
CA GLY A 61 -2.10 4.90 4.47
C GLY A 61 -1.86 6.15 3.63
N ARG A 62 -0.61 6.45 3.27
CA ARG A 62 -0.29 7.60 2.44
C ARG A 62 0.66 7.22 1.29
N PRO A 63 0.53 7.86 0.12
CA PRO A 63 1.43 7.63 -1.01
C PRO A 63 2.76 8.38 -0.88
N PHE A 64 2.77 9.51 -0.17
CA PHE A 64 3.88 10.47 -0.12
C PHE A 64 4.18 10.91 1.33
N PRO A 65 5.37 11.47 1.62
CA PRO A 65 5.66 12.08 2.92
C PRO A 65 4.82 13.35 3.16
N ARG A 66 4.77 13.83 4.41
CA ARG A 66 3.85 14.93 4.80
C ARG A 66 4.14 16.28 4.15
N TRP A 67 5.40 16.52 3.79
CA TRP A 67 5.82 17.77 3.15
C TRP A 67 5.52 17.76 1.65
N ASP A 68 5.16 16.62 1.06
CA ASP A 68 4.78 16.52 -0.35
C ASP A 68 3.36 17.05 -0.51
N GLU A 69 3.20 18.08 -1.33
CA GLU A 69 1.91 18.73 -1.59
C GLU A 69 1.05 17.95 -2.60
N ARG A 70 1.63 16.93 -3.26
CA ARG A 70 0.90 16.12 -4.24
C ARG A 70 -0.21 15.31 -3.58
N THR A 71 -1.37 15.34 -4.20
CA THR A 71 -2.52 14.49 -3.85
C THR A 71 -2.82 13.54 -5.00
N LEU A 72 -3.42 12.39 -4.68
CA LEU A 72 -3.87 11.47 -5.73
C LEU A 72 -5.12 12.01 -6.45
N ASP A 73 -5.91 12.87 -5.80
CA ASP A 73 -7.27 13.28 -6.19
C ASP A 73 -8.11 12.11 -6.70
N VAL A 74 -8.00 10.96 -6.02
CA VAL A 74 -8.77 9.76 -6.30
C VAL A 74 -9.94 9.72 -5.32
N SER A 75 -11.14 9.98 -5.83
CA SER A 75 -12.37 9.86 -5.06
C SER A 75 -12.92 8.45 -5.09
N TRP A 76 -13.81 8.14 -4.15
CA TRP A 76 -14.61 6.91 -4.16
C TRP A 76 -15.27 6.64 -5.52
N ALA A 77 -15.76 7.67 -6.21
CA ALA A 77 -16.42 7.51 -7.51
C ALA A 77 -15.47 6.95 -8.59
N ILE A 78 -14.20 7.38 -8.59
CA ILE A 78 -13.18 6.88 -9.50
C ILE A 78 -12.88 5.41 -9.17
N VAL A 79 -12.61 5.10 -7.90
CA VAL A 79 -12.27 3.74 -7.47
C VAL A 79 -13.41 2.76 -7.71
N SER A 80 -14.65 3.13 -7.35
CA SER A 80 -15.84 2.32 -7.58
C SER A 80 -16.09 2.06 -9.08
N SER A 81 -15.87 3.06 -9.94
CA SER A 81 -15.98 2.90 -11.39
C SER A 81 -15.01 1.83 -11.91
N VAL A 82 -13.74 1.90 -11.47
CA VAL A 82 -12.69 0.96 -11.86
C VAL A 82 -12.99 -0.46 -11.34
N ILE A 83 -13.39 -0.59 -10.07
CA ILE A 83 -13.78 -1.88 -9.48
C ILE A 83 -14.90 -2.53 -10.29
N LYS A 84 -15.99 -1.79 -10.54
CA LYS A 84 -17.14 -2.31 -11.34
C LYS A 84 -16.71 -2.78 -12.72
N LYS A 85 -15.87 -1.98 -13.41
CA LYS A 85 -15.38 -2.31 -14.75
C LYS A 85 -14.50 -3.56 -14.77
N LEU A 86 -13.53 -3.67 -13.87
CA LEU A 86 -12.60 -4.82 -13.79
C LEU A 86 -13.30 -6.11 -13.35
N ALA A 87 -14.16 -6.00 -12.33
CA ALA A 87 -14.93 -7.11 -11.80
C ALA A 87 -16.11 -7.50 -12.71
N ARG A 88 -16.52 -6.61 -13.62
CA ARG A 88 -17.71 -6.74 -14.48
C ARG A 88 -18.99 -6.89 -13.66
N VAL A 89 -19.16 -6.02 -12.67
CA VAL A 89 -20.34 -5.99 -11.79
C VAL A 89 -21.05 -4.65 -11.89
N ASP A 90 -22.32 -4.63 -11.50
CA ASP A 90 -23.14 -3.43 -11.46
C ASP A 90 -23.08 -2.72 -10.10
N ASP A 91 -23.78 -1.59 -10.00
CA ASP A 91 -23.87 -0.82 -8.75
C ASP A 91 -24.56 -1.61 -7.63
N HIS A 92 -25.57 -2.43 -7.95
CA HIS A 92 -26.26 -3.25 -6.96
C HIS A 92 -25.27 -4.17 -6.24
N THR A 93 -24.48 -4.93 -7.00
CA THR A 93 -23.48 -5.86 -6.44
C THR A 93 -22.46 -5.12 -5.57
N LEU A 94 -21.96 -3.97 -6.03
CA LEU A 94 -21.00 -3.18 -5.25
C LEU A 94 -21.60 -2.63 -3.95
N ILE A 95 -22.82 -2.11 -4.00
CA ILE A 95 -23.54 -1.58 -2.84
C ILE A 95 -23.86 -2.69 -1.84
N GLU A 96 -24.25 -3.88 -2.31
CA GLU A 96 -24.51 -5.03 -1.45
C GLU A 96 -23.25 -5.44 -0.67
N ALA A 97 -22.11 -5.60 -1.37
CA ALA A 97 -20.83 -5.90 -0.74
C ALA A 97 -20.40 -4.79 0.23
N LEU A 98 -20.64 -3.52 -0.13
CA LEU A 98 -20.33 -2.39 0.74
C LEU A 98 -21.20 -2.37 2.00
N ASN A 99 -22.49 -2.65 1.90
CA ASN A 99 -23.40 -2.71 3.05
C ASN A 99 -23.00 -3.83 4.03
N LYS A 100 -22.48 -4.94 3.52
CA LYS A 100 -22.00 -6.06 4.32
C LYS A 100 -20.68 -5.75 5.03
N THR A 101 -19.77 -5.04 4.37
CA THR A 101 -18.39 -4.86 4.84
C THR A 101 -18.13 -3.50 5.51
N GLY A 102 -18.89 -2.47 5.13
CA GLY A 102 -18.71 -1.08 5.57
C GLY A 102 -17.42 -0.41 5.08
N ASP A 103 -16.72 -0.99 4.10
CA ASP A 103 -15.39 -0.55 3.63
C ASP A 103 -15.19 -0.92 2.15
N LEU A 104 -14.82 0.05 1.29
CA LEU A 104 -14.66 -0.23 -0.16
C LEU A 104 -13.59 -1.28 -0.45
N GLY A 105 -12.49 -1.26 0.31
CA GLY A 105 -11.39 -2.19 0.12
C GLY A 105 -11.84 -3.62 0.43
N ALA A 106 -12.54 -3.83 1.53
CA ALA A 106 -13.13 -5.11 1.88
C ALA A 106 -14.23 -5.56 0.91
N ALA A 107 -15.09 -4.64 0.45
CA ALA A 107 -16.07 -4.93 -0.59
C ALA A 107 -15.41 -5.37 -1.91
N ALA A 108 -14.33 -4.69 -2.31
CA ALA A 108 -13.55 -5.07 -3.48
C ALA A 108 -12.92 -6.47 -3.29
N GLU A 109 -12.31 -6.74 -2.13
CA GLU A 109 -11.77 -8.06 -1.80
C GLU A 109 -12.79 -9.18 -2.04
N GLU A 110 -14.01 -8.99 -1.51
CA GLU A 110 -15.09 -9.98 -1.61
C GLU A 110 -15.50 -10.21 -3.07
N ILE A 111 -15.74 -9.14 -3.82
CA ILE A 111 -16.13 -9.20 -5.24
C ILE A 111 -15.06 -9.90 -6.09
N PHE A 112 -13.78 -9.54 -5.93
CA PHE A 112 -12.70 -10.11 -6.72
C PHE A 112 -12.40 -11.56 -6.32
N ARG A 113 -12.49 -11.92 -5.03
CA ARG A 113 -12.31 -13.29 -4.56
C ARG A 113 -13.38 -14.22 -5.12
N GLU A 114 -14.65 -13.81 -5.13
CA GLU A 114 -15.72 -14.59 -5.78
C GLU A 114 -15.48 -14.80 -7.27
N ARG A 115 -14.93 -13.80 -7.96
CA ARG A 115 -14.62 -13.86 -9.39
C ARG A 115 -13.45 -14.81 -9.68
N GLU A 116 -12.40 -14.79 -8.86
CA GLU A 116 -11.28 -15.73 -8.98
C GLU A 116 -11.73 -17.17 -8.80
N LEU A 117 -12.57 -17.46 -7.81
CA LEU A 117 -13.13 -18.80 -7.61
C LEU A 117 -13.94 -19.29 -8.83
N LYS A 118 -14.53 -18.37 -9.59
CA LYS A 118 -15.29 -18.65 -10.83
C LYS A 118 -14.40 -18.79 -12.07
N LYS A 119 -13.14 -18.35 -12.04
CA LYS A 119 -12.18 -18.49 -13.15
C LYS A 119 -11.19 -19.61 -12.86
N GLN A 120 -10.92 -20.49 -13.83
CA GLN A 120 -9.78 -21.41 -13.72
C GLN A 120 -8.49 -20.58 -13.63
N ALA A 121 -7.64 -20.90 -12.64
CA ALA A 121 -6.42 -20.16 -12.33
C ALA A 121 -5.58 -19.92 -13.60
N SER A 122 -5.38 -18.64 -13.93
CA SER A 122 -4.45 -18.22 -14.95
C SER A 122 -3.03 -18.51 -14.45
N LEU A 123 -2.23 -19.19 -15.27
CA LEU A 123 -0.84 -19.49 -14.94
C LEU A 123 0.00 -18.25 -15.18
N ILE A 124 0.59 -17.75 -14.09
CA ILE A 124 1.66 -16.76 -14.01
C ILE A 124 1.17 -15.31 -14.16
N ASP A 125 0.67 -14.76 -13.05
CA ASP A 125 0.69 -13.30 -12.85
C ASP A 125 2.03 -12.90 -12.22
N LYS A 126 2.59 -11.80 -12.73
CA LYS A 126 3.79 -11.17 -12.18
C LYS A 126 3.46 -10.67 -10.78
N GLU A 127 4.24 -11.07 -9.78
CA GLU A 127 4.08 -10.61 -8.40
C GLU A 127 4.20 -9.08 -8.32
N LEU A 128 3.18 -8.42 -7.77
CA LEU A 128 3.15 -6.97 -7.58
C LEU A 128 4.14 -6.57 -6.48
N THR A 129 4.94 -5.53 -6.72
CA THR A 129 5.97 -5.08 -5.76
C THR A 129 5.69 -3.71 -5.15
N ILE A 130 6.36 -3.39 -4.03
CA ILE A 130 6.32 -2.05 -3.41
C ILE A 130 6.71 -0.95 -4.42
N SER A 131 7.73 -1.20 -5.24
CA SER A 131 8.14 -0.26 -6.29
C SER A 131 7.09 -0.08 -7.39
N ASP A 132 6.35 -1.14 -7.76
CA ASP A 132 5.27 -1.03 -8.74
C ASP A 132 4.09 -0.21 -8.21
N VAL A 133 3.74 -0.41 -6.93
CA VAL A 133 2.72 0.37 -6.23
C VAL A 133 3.11 1.84 -6.15
N ALA A 134 4.33 2.13 -5.67
CA ALA A 134 4.82 3.49 -5.51
C ALA A 134 4.84 4.26 -6.85
N ARG A 135 5.35 3.64 -7.93
CA ARG A 135 5.36 4.25 -9.27
C ARG A 135 3.96 4.54 -9.81
N SER A 136 3.01 3.66 -9.53
CA SER A 136 1.62 3.85 -9.97
C SER A 136 0.96 5.01 -9.22
N LEU A 137 1.20 5.12 -7.91
CA LEU A 137 0.70 6.24 -7.09
C LEU A 137 1.32 7.57 -7.51
N GLU A 138 2.63 7.60 -7.80
CA GLU A 138 3.31 8.76 -8.36
C GLU A 138 2.72 9.17 -9.72
N SER A 139 2.56 8.21 -10.63
CA SER A 139 1.95 8.46 -11.93
C SER A 139 0.52 9.02 -11.80
N ILE A 140 -0.26 8.54 -10.83
CA ILE A 140 -1.61 9.07 -10.55
C ILE A 140 -1.54 10.52 -10.08
N ALA A 141 -0.62 10.86 -9.19
CA ALA A 141 -0.48 12.21 -8.65
C ALA A 141 -0.07 13.24 -9.70
N GLU A 142 0.70 12.83 -10.70
CA GLU A 142 1.13 13.69 -11.83
C GLU A 142 0.00 13.98 -12.83
N LEU A 143 -1.08 13.19 -12.81
CA LEU A 143 -2.20 13.37 -13.73
C LEU A 143 -3.13 14.49 -13.25
N VAL A 144 -2.94 15.68 -13.83
CA VAL A 144 -3.78 16.85 -13.57
C VAL A 144 -4.41 17.42 -14.84
N GLY A 145 -5.41 18.28 -14.67
CA GLY A 145 -6.08 18.99 -15.75
C GLY A 145 -7.14 18.17 -16.50
N GLU A 146 -7.49 18.62 -17.71
CA GLU A 146 -8.51 18.00 -18.53
C GLU A 146 -8.19 16.53 -18.84
N GLY A 147 -9.20 15.67 -18.78
CA GLY A 147 -9.05 14.22 -18.98
C GLY A 147 -8.21 13.51 -17.91
N ALA A 148 -7.83 14.18 -16.80
CA ALA A 148 -7.06 13.54 -15.73
C ALA A 148 -7.80 12.35 -15.12
N ARG A 149 -9.13 12.48 -14.92
CA ARG A 149 -9.96 11.39 -14.39
C ARG A 149 -9.81 10.09 -15.18
N GLU A 150 -10.03 10.13 -16.49
CA GLU A 150 -9.96 8.96 -17.35
C GLU A 150 -8.55 8.36 -17.39
N ARG A 151 -7.51 9.21 -17.36
CA ARG A 151 -6.12 8.75 -17.28
C ARG A 151 -5.83 8.07 -15.95
N LYS A 152 -6.32 8.61 -14.82
CA LYS A 152 -6.22 7.98 -13.49
C LYS A 152 -6.94 6.63 -13.45
N GLU A 153 -8.15 6.56 -14.00
CA GLU A 153 -8.91 5.30 -14.13
C GLU A 153 -8.09 4.24 -14.87
N ARG A 154 -7.39 4.59 -15.97
CA ARG A 154 -6.52 3.64 -16.69
C ARG A 154 -5.34 3.13 -15.87
N VAL A 155 -4.67 4.00 -15.11
CA VAL A 155 -3.55 3.58 -14.23
C VAL A 155 -4.08 2.66 -13.12
N LEU A 156 -5.22 3.01 -12.53
CA LEU A 156 -5.89 2.19 -11.52
C LEU A 156 -6.33 0.83 -12.07
N GLU A 157 -6.90 0.80 -13.28
CA GLU A 157 -7.25 -0.45 -13.96
C GLU A 157 -6.02 -1.36 -14.16
N SER A 158 -4.88 -0.77 -14.52
CA SER A 158 -3.64 -1.50 -14.74
C SER A 158 -3.10 -2.11 -13.44
N ILE A 159 -3.00 -1.34 -12.35
CA ILE A 159 -2.45 -1.85 -11.09
C ILE A 159 -3.41 -2.81 -10.38
N LEU A 160 -4.71 -2.49 -10.32
CA LEU A 160 -5.72 -3.37 -9.69
C LEU A 160 -5.94 -4.65 -10.49
N GLY A 161 -5.74 -4.62 -11.81
CA GLY A 161 -5.84 -5.81 -12.66
C GLY A 161 -4.70 -6.81 -12.48
N GLN A 162 -3.58 -6.42 -11.86
CA GLN A 162 -2.43 -7.27 -11.55
C GLN A 162 -2.43 -7.79 -10.11
N ALA A 163 -3.34 -7.28 -9.27
CA ALA A 163 -3.34 -7.51 -7.84
C ALA A 163 -4.26 -8.67 -7.44
N ASP A 164 -3.83 -9.49 -6.50
CA ASP A 164 -4.69 -10.48 -5.83
C ASP A 164 -5.82 -9.77 -5.04
N PRO A 165 -6.92 -10.45 -4.67
CA PRO A 165 -8.01 -9.84 -3.90
C PRO A 165 -7.56 -9.15 -2.61
N ASP A 166 -6.64 -9.77 -1.86
CA ASP A 166 -6.07 -9.16 -0.64
C ASP A 166 -5.29 -7.87 -0.96
N GLU A 167 -4.58 -7.85 -2.08
CA GLU A 167 -3.80 -6.70 -2.52
C GLU A 167 -4.71 -5.58 -3.02
N ILE A 168 -5.77 -5.92 -3.76
CA ILE A 168 -6.83 -4.99 -4.17
C ILE A 168 -7.41 -4.26 -2.96
N LYS A 169 -7.73 -5.00 -1.88
CA LYS A 169 -8.25 -4.39 -0.65
C LYS A 169 -7.35 -3.27 -0.15
N TYR A 170 -6.06 -3.54 0.00
CA TYR A 170 -5.14 -2.57 0.57
C TYR A 170 -4.74 -1.48 -0.42
N LEU A 171 -4.68 -1.76 -1.72
CA LEU A 171 -4.54 -0.71 -2.73
C LEU A 171 -5.69 0.30 -2.63
N VAL A 172 -6.94 -0.18 -2.57
CA VAL A 172 -8.12 0.68 -2.41
C VAL A 172 -8.03 1.49 -1.11
N LYS A 173 -7.66 0.87 0.01
CA LYS A 173 -7.46 1.57 1.28
C LYS A 173 -6.37 2.64 1.22
N ILE A 174 -5.25 2.36 0.55
CA ILE A 174 -4.15 3.33 0.35
C ILE A 174 -4.59 4.49 -0.54
N LEU A 175 -5.29 4.20 -1.64
CA LEU A 175 -5.81 5.21 -2.58
C LEU A 175 -6.77 6.19 -1.90
N LEU A 176 -7.57 5.69 -0.96
CA LEU A 176 -8.53 6.49 -0.20
C LEU A 176 -7.95 7.08 1.10
N GLY A 177 -6.75 6.67 1.51
CA GLY A 177 -6.13 7.09 2.76
C GLY A 177 -6.71 6.46 4.03
N GLU A 178 -7.45 5.35 3.92
CA GLU A 178 -8.25 4.75 4.99
C GLU A 178 -7.84 3.31 5.30
N MET A 179 -6.68 3.14 5.96
CA MET A 179 -6.15 1.80 6.24
C MET A 179 -6.92 1.00 7.30
N ARG A 180 -7.52 1.67 8.29
CA ARG A 180 -8.28 1.06 9.40
C ARG A 180 -7.52 -0.01 10.20
N THR A 181 -6.19 -0.03 10.14
CA THR A 181 -5.36 -0.98 10.90
C THR A 181 -5.22 -0.63 12.37
N GLY A 182 -5.65 0.57 12.79
CA GLY A 182 -5.39 1.11 14.13
C GLY A 182 -3.90 1.34 14.41
N PHE A 183 -3.05 1.31 13.37
CA PHE A 183 -1.63 1.63 13.44
C PHE A 183 -1.40 3.05 12.94
N ASN A 184 -0.75 3.89 13.75
CA ASN A 184 -0.54 5.30 13.47
C ASN A 184 0.94 5.68 13.62
N GLU A 185 1.27 6.94 13.35
CA GLU A 185 2.65 7.44 13.40
C GLU A 185 3.31 7.26 14.78
N GLY A 186 2.59 7.51 15.87
CA GLY A 186 3.16 7.32 17.22
C GLY A 186 3.53 5.86 17.49
N LEU A 187 2.76 4.90 16.95
CA LEU A 187 3.12 3.48 17.00
C LEU A 187 4.25 3.14 16.01
N MET A 188 4.33 3.83 14.87
CA MET A 188 5.44 3.70 13.93
C MET A 188 6.76 4.14 14.54
N GLU A 189 6.80 5.28 15.24
CA GLU A 189 7.99 5.77 15.95
C GLU A 189 8.52 4.73 16.95
N LEU A 190 7.61 4.13 17.73
CA LEU A 190 7.93 3.05 18.67
C LEU A 190 8.41 1.79 17.94
N ALA A 191 7.85 1.47 16.79
CA ALA A 191 8.27 0.33 15.98
C ALA A 191 9.66 0.54 15.36
N ILE A 192 9.97 1.74 14.87
CA ILE A 192 11.30 2.13 14.35
C ILE A 192 12.34 2.07 15.47
N SER A 193 12.03 2.70 16.62
CA SER A 193 12.84 2.64 17.84
C SER A 193 13.20 1.20 18.21
N ARG A 194 12.19 0.33 18.25
CA ARG A 194 12.37 -1.10 18.55
C ARG A 194 13.10 -1.88 17.46
N ALA A 195 12.85 -1.58 16.18
CA ALA A 195 13.46 -2.30 15.05
C ALA A 195 14.98 -2.06 14.99
N PHE A 196 15.41 -0.83 15.26
CA PHE A 196 16.78 -0.39 15.05
C PHE A 196 17.54 -0.09 16.35
N GLY A 197 16.92 -0.30 17.51
CA GLY A 197 17.56 -0.14 18.81
C GLY A 197 17.93 1.31 19.14
N VAL A 198 17.19 2.28 18.60
CA VAL A 198 17.42 3.72 18.80
C VAL A 198 16.42 4.28 19.80
N ASN A 199 16.78 5.38 20.50
CA ASN A 199 15.87 5.99 21.45
C ASN A 199 14.64 6.58 20.74
N THR A 200 13.44 6.31 21.26
CA THR A 200 12.18 6.82 20.71
C THR A 200 12.14 8.35 20.62
N GLU A 201 12.74 9.06 21.60
CA GLU A 201 12.79 10.53 21.57
C GLU A 201 13.67 11.06 20.42
N ASP A 202 14.73 10.33 20.05
CA ASP A 202 15.56 10.70 18.91
C ASP A 202 14.84 10.43 17.59
N VAL A 203 14.05 9.34 17.50
CA VAL A 203 13.17 9.06 16.35
C VAL A 203 12.14 10.18 16.18
N ARG A 204 11.48 10.57 17.27
CA ARG A 204 10.52 11.67 17.28
C ARG A 204 11.15 12.98 16.84
N ARG A 205 12.31 13.31 17.39
CA ARG A 205 13.05 14.52 17.03
C ARG A 205 13.42 14.52 15.55
N ALA A 206 13.93 13.41 15.02
CA ALA A 206 14.27 13.28 13.61
C ALA A 206 13.04 13.43 12.70
N SER A 207 11.92 12.78 13.06
CA SER A 207 10.63 12.90 12.36
C SER A 207 10.11 14.35 12.34
N MET A 208 10.16 15.04 13.49
CA MET A 208 9.73 16.44 13.59
C MET A 208 10.59 17.39 12.75
N LEU A 209 11.91 17.16 12.72
CA LEU A 209 12.85 18.01 11.98
C LEU A 209 12.78 17.78 10.47
N SER A 210 12.62 16.53 10.03
CA SER A 210 12.55 16.18 8.61
C SER A 210 11.15 16.28 8.02
N GLY A 211 10.11 16.30 8.86
CA GLY A 211 8.72 16.16 8.43
C GLY A 211 8.41 14.79 7.84
N ASP A 212 9.27 13.80 8.07
CA ASP A 212 9.23 12.50 7.42
C ASP A 212 9.64 11.36 8.36
N LEU A 213 8.87 10.27 8.34
CA LEU A 213 9.16 9.04 9.09
C LEU A 213 9.86 7.96 8.25
N GLY A 214 9.86 8.13 6.92
CA GLY A 214 10.39 7.17 5.96
C GLY A 214 11.90 7.23 5.79
#